data_AF-A0A848CD98-F1
#
_entry.id   AF-A0A848CD98-F1
#
_cell.length_a   1.000
_cell.length_b   1.000
_cell.length_c   1.000
_cell.angle_alpha   90.00
_cell.angle_beta   90.00
_cell.angle_gamma   90.00
#
_symmetry.space_group_name_H-M   'P 1'
#
loop_
_entity.id
_entity.type
_entity.pdbx_description
1 polymer ?
#
loop_
_entity_poly.entity_id
_entity_poly.type
_entity_poly.pdbx_seq_one_letter_code
_entity_poly.pdbx_strand_id
1 'polypeptide(L)'
;MSTKRFLPALLAALLLAAPAMAAEHAPGFEACIKKNPKSSDQKQCLDMERDYWQKKLDTRYKAMQGICKKFSGPEAEKRSAACLEALEGSQHSWLAYKASMRPVAENYPNSQSAMENLAWFEIDQLRKRIHDLETLDPSLAEKPARRSNTMDDIEKGLSDFGNSMESLFNSGMKKMGLE
;
A
#
# COMPACT_ATOMS: atom_id res chain seq x y z
N MET A 1 -33.60 20.81 -31.13
CA MET A 1 -32.70 21.11 -29.99
C MET A 1 -31.90 19.86 -29.67
N SER A 2 -30.57 19.97 -29.69
CA SER A 2 -29.61 18.86 -29.68
C SER A 2 -29.27 18.44 -28.25
N THR A 3 -29.64 17.23 -27.85
CA THR A 3 -29.36 16.62 -26.53
C THR A 3 -28.08 15.76 -26.51
N LYS A 4 -27.12 15.99 -27.42
CA LYS A 4 -25.93 15.14 -27.58
C LYS A 4 -24.62 15.81 -27.13
N ARG A 5 -24.59 16.50 -25.98
CA ARG A 5 -23.34 17.09 -25.44
C ARG A 5 -23.02 16.76 -23.98
N PHE A 6 -23.86 16.01 -23.26
CA PHE A 6 -23.62 15.73 -21.84
C PHE A 6 -22.85 14.42 -21.56
N LEU A 7 -22.77 13.49 -22.52
CA LEU A 7 -22.06 12.22 -22.32
C LEU A 7 -20.53 12.33 -22.15
N PRO A 8 -19.79 13.18 -22.91
CA PRO A 8 -18.33 13.20 -22.79
C PRO A 8 -17.84 13.86 -21.49
N ALA A 9 -18.61 14.76 -20.89
CA ALA A 9 -18.25 15.41 -19.63
C ALA A 9 -18.37 14.48 -18.42
N LEU A 10 -19.35 13.56 -18.43
CA LEU A 10 -19.55 12.58 -17.36
C LEU A 10 -18.47 11.48 -17.38
N LEU A 11 -18.02 11.07 -18.56
CA LEU A 11 -16.91 10.11 -18.72
C LEU A 11 -15.56 10.68 -18.28
N ALA A 12 -15.32 11.98 -18.52
CA ALA A 12 -14.11 12.66 -18.04
C ALA A 12 -14.08 12.81 -16.51
N ALA A 13 -15.23 13.02 -15.87
CA ALA A 13 -15.34 13.09 -14.40
C ALA A 13 -15.09 11.74 -13.72
N LEU A 14 -15.50 10.62 -14.36
CA LEU A 14 -15.24 9.26 -13.87
C LEU A 14 -13.76 8.87 -13.94
N LEU A 15 -12.99 9.42 -14.89
CA LEU A 15 -11.55 9.16 -15.03
C LEU A 15 -10.68 9.97 -14.05
N LEU A 16 -11.23 10.99 -13.40
CA LEU A 16 -10.53 11.85 -12.43
C LEU A 16 -10.78 11.44 -10.97
N ALA A 17 -11.68 10.50 -10.72
CA ALA A 17 -11.79 9.84 -9.42
C ALA A 17 -10.66 8.82 -9.28
N ALA A 18 -9.42 9.32 -9.22
CA ALA A 18 -8.37 8.59 -8.55
C ALA A 18 -8.95 8.18 -7.19
N PRO A 19 -8.95 6.89 -6.82
CA PRO A 19 -9.31 6.53 -5.48
C PRO A 19 -8.40 7.36 -4.60
N ALA A 20 -9.00 8.22 -3.77
CA ALA A 20 -8.30 8.71 -2.60
C ALA A 20 -7.94 7.43 -1.85
N MET A 21 -6.71 6.94 -2.06
CA MET A 21 -6.14 5.83 -1.34
C MET A 21 -6.31 6.27 0.11
N ALA A 22 -7.31 5.71 0.77
CA ALA A 22 -7.53 5.95 2.18
C ALA A 22 -6.18 5.69 2.81
N ALA A 23 -5.62 6.73 3.41
CA ALA A 23 -4.23 6.75 3.77
C ALA A 23 -4.05 5.73 4.91
N GLU A 24 -3.81 4.45 4.56
CA GLU A 24 -3.63 3.35 5.50
C GLU A 24 -2.64 3.77 6.57
N HIS A 25 -3.01 3.65 7.86
CA HIS A 25 -2.11 3.98 8.96
C HIS A 25 -1.29 2.75 9.36
N ALA A 26 -0.22 2.96 10.12
CA ALA A 26 0.52 1.86 10.72
C ALA A 26 -0.42 0.99 11.58
N PRO A 27 -0.18 -0.33 11.64
CA PRO A 27 -0.93 -1.21 12.51
C PRO A 27 -0.95 -0.69 13.95
N GLY A 28 -2.16 -0.52 14.51
CA GLY A 28 -2.35 -0.07 15.89
C GLY A 28 -2.34 1.45 16.11
N PHE A 29 -2.08 2.26 15.08
CA PHE A 29 -2.10 3.72 15.19
C PHE A 29 -3.46 4.26 15.65
N GLU A 30 -4.54 3.84 14.99
CA GLU A 30 -5.92 4.25 15.36
C GLU A 30 -6.27 3.90 16.81
N ALA A 31 -5.84 2.71 17.26
CA ALA A 31 -6.03 2.30 18.64
C ALA A 31 -5.20 3.14 19.62
N CYS A 32 -4.01 3.59 19.22
CA CYS A 32 -3.17 4.48 20.00
C CYS A 32 -3.80 5.87 20.15
N ILE A 33 -4.23 6.47 19.03
CA ILE A 33 -4.88 7.79 19.04
C ILE A 33 -6.16 7.76 19.88
N LYS A 34 -6.99 6.71 19.74
CA LYS A 34 -8.22 6.56 20.54
C LYS A 34 -7.95 6.45 22.05
N LYS A 35 -6.84 5.83 22.45
CA LYS A 35 -6.44 5.72 23.87
C LYS A 35 -5.85 7.01 24.43
N ASN A 36 -5.34 7.90 23.56
CA ASN A 36 -4.59 9.09 23.93
C ASN A 36 -5.23 10.35 23.31
N PRO A 37 -6.38 10.84 23.84
CA PRO A 37 -7.12 11.93 23.22
C PRO A 37 -6.49 13.32 23.42
N LYS A 38 -5.49 13.46 24.30
CA LYS A 38 -4.77 14.72 24.51
C LYS A 38 -3.58 14.81 23.56
N SER A 39 -3.34 15.98 22.97
CA SER A 39 -2.25 16.19 22.01
C SER A 39 -0.84 15.85 22.54
N SER A 40 -0.59 16.05 23.85
CA SER A 40 0.66 15.65 24.50
C SER A 40 0.94 14.14 24.40
N ASP A 41 -0.12 13.35 24.42
CA ASP A 41 -0.07 11.89 24.48
C ASP A 41 -0.12 11.27 23.07
N GLN A 42 -0.56 12.06 22.08
CA GLN A 42 -0.57 11.67 20.65
C GLN A 42 0.82 11.66 20.02
N LYS A 43 1.79 12.38 20.60
CA LYS A 43 3.17 12.39 20.10
C LYS A 43 3.73 10.97 19.94
N GLN A 44 3.53 10.10 20.94
CA GLN A 44 4.03 8.72 20.89
C GLN A 44 3.37 7.92 19.76
N CYS A 45 2.08 8.14 19.50
CA CYS A 45 1.36 7.49 18.40
C CYS A 45 1.93 7.93 17.04
N LEU A 46 2.19 9.23 16.89
CA LEU A 46 2.78 9.81 15.67
C LEU A 46 4.24 9.35 15.45
N ASP A 47 5.03 9.24 16.52
CA ASP A 47 6.39 8.70 16.46
C ASP A 47 6.36 7.23 16.01
N MET A 48 5.45 6.41 16.55
CA MET A 48 5.26 5.02 16.12
C MET A 48 4.86 4.90 14.65
N GLU A 49 3.94 5.75 14.20
CA GLU A 49 3.50 5.83 12.80
C GLU A 49 4.67 6.14 11.88
N ARG A 50 5.44 7.19 12.19
CA ARG A 50 6.64 7.59 11.43
C ARG A 50 7.65 6.44 11.38
N ASP A 51 7.95 5.81 12.50
CA ASP A 51 8.95 4.75 12.58
C ASP A 51 8.54 3.51 11.77
N TYR A 52 7.25 3.19 11.72
CA TYR A 52 6.72 2.14 10.84
C TYR A 52 6.96 2.48 9.36
N TRP A 53 6.58 3.67 8.93
CA TRP A 53 6.76 4.09 7.54
C TRP A 53 8.23 4.22 7.15
N GLN A 54 9.10 4.66 8.07
CA GLN A 54 10.55 4.70 7.83
C GLN A 54 11.11 3.30 7.59
N LYS A 55 10.77 2.32 8.45
CA LYS A 55 11.20 0.92 8.27
C LYS A 55 10.69 0.33 6.95
N LYS A 56 9.46 0.66 6.55
CA LYS A 56 8.90 0.23 5.27
C LYS A 56 9.70 0.85 4.11
N LEU A 57 9.97 2.15 4.14
CA LEU A 57 10.81 2.82 3.14
C LEU A 57 12.20 2.21 3.04
N ASP A 58 12.89 1.97 4.16
CA ASP A 58 14.23 1.39 4.18
C ASP A 58 14.24 -0.01 3.51
N THR A 59 13.20 -0.79 3.77
CA THR A 59 13.00 -2.11 3.16
C THR A 59 12.81 -1.99 1.64
N ARG A 60 11.96 -1.08 1.18
CA ARG A 60 11.71 -0.85 -0.27
C ARG A 60 12.95 -0.33 -0.98
N TYR A 61 13.67 0.59 -0.36
CA TYR A 61 14.89 1.17 -0.90
C TYR A 61 15.97 0.09 -1.08
N LYS A 62 16.19 -0.76 -0.07
CA LYS A 62 17.11 -1.90 -0.16
C LYS A 62 16.72 -2.90 -1.25
N ALA A 63 15.42 -3.18 -1.38
CA ALA A 63 14.93 -4.05 -2.44
C ALA A 63 15.14 -3.44 -3.84
N MET A 64 14.95 -2.13 -4.01
CA MET A 64 15.25 -1.41 -5.25
C MET A 64 16.76 -1.45 -5.59
N GLN A 65 17.64 -1.32 -4.60
CA GLN A 65 19.07 -1.55 -4.80
C GLN A 65 19.36 -2.97 -5.31
N GLY A 66 18.62 -3.96 -4.81
CA GLY A 66 18.67 -5.33 -5.32
C GLY A 66 18.20 -5.45 -6.77
N ILE A 67 17.12 -4.75 -7.15
CA ILE A 67 16.60 -4.71 -8.52
C ILE A 67 17.62 -4.09 -9.48
N CYS A 68 18.26 -2.98 -9.10
CA CYS A 68 19.33 -2.35 -9.87
C CYS A 68 20.52 -3.29 -10.14
N LYS A 69 20.66 -4.41 -9.42
CA LYS A 69 21.74 -5.40 -9.61
C LYS A 69 21.35 -6.60 -10.49
N LYS A 70 20.10 -6.67 -10.95
CA LYS A 70 19.58 -7.82 -11.72
C LYS A 70 19.79 -7.72 -13.23
N PHE A 71 20.48 -6.68 -13.73
CA PHE A 71 20.78 -6.57 -15.16
C PHE A 71 21.60 -7.77 -15.65
N SER A 72 21.34 -8.20 -16.87
CA SER A 72 22.02 -9.33 -17.53
C SER A 72 22.41 -8.98 -18.95
N GLY A 73 23.48 -9.61 -19.46
CA GLY A 73 23.96 -9.42 -20.83
C GLY A 73 25.12 -8.40 -20.93
N PRO A 74 25.52 -8.05 -22.16
CA PRO A 74 26.50 -6.99 -22.38
C PRO A 74 26.04 -5.70 -21.70
N GLU A 75 26.97 -4.96 -21.10
CA GLU A 75 26.71 -3.72 -20.34
C GLU A 75 25.97 -3.86 -19.01
N ALA A 76 25.68 -5.07 -18.52
CA ALA A 76 24.97 -5.27 -17.25
C ALA A 76 25.60 -4.50 -16.08
N GLU A 77 26.93 -4.52 -15.97
CA GLU A 77 27.68 -3.81 -14.92
C GLU A 77 27.51 -2.29 -15.03
N LYS A 78 27.69 -1.73 -16.23
CA LYS A 78 27.52 -0.28 -16.49
C LYS A 78 26.09 0.18 -16.16
N ARG A 79 25.08 -0.60 -16.57
CA ARG A 79 23.67 -0.29 -16.30
C ARG A 79 23.34 -0.42 -14.81
N SER A 80 23.91 -1.41 -14.14
CA SER A 80 23.74 -1.59 -12.70
C SER A 80 24.32 -0.41 -11.91
N ALA A 81 25.55 0.01 -12.25
CA ALA A 81 26.20 1.16 -11.64
C ALA A 81 25.38 2.45 -11.83
N ALA A 82 24.94 2.74 -13.06
CA ALA A 82 24.13 3.91 -13.35
C ALA A 82 22.78 3.91 -12.59
N CYS A 83 22.14 2.75 -12.46
CA CYS A 83 20.89 2.61 -11.71
C CYS A 83 21.10 2.90 -10.21
N LEU A 84 22.15 2.33 -9.61
CA LEU A 84 22.48 2.53 -8.20
C LEU A 84 22.87 3.99 -7.90
N GLU A 85 23.68 4.60 -8.76
CA GLU A 85 24.09 6.00 -8.63
C GLU A 85 22.88 6.94 -8.74
N ALA A 86 22.00 6.72 -9.72
CA ALA A 86 20.77 7.51 -9.87
C ALA A 86 19.82 7.33 -8.68
N LEU A 87 19.68 6.11 -8.15
CA LEU A 87 18.85 5.82 -6.98
C LEU A 87 19.39 6.53 -5.74
N GLU A 88 20.70 6.49 -5.51
CA GLU A 88 21.36 7.15 -4.39
C GLU A 88 21.28 8.68 -4.50
N GLY A 89 21.54 9.23 -5.69
CA GLY A 89 21.41 10.67 -5.95
C GLY A 89 19.97 11.17 -5.75
N SER A 90 18.99 10.40 -6.22
CA SER A 90 17.56 10.69 -5.99
C SER A 90 17.22 10.67 -4.50
N GLN A 91 17.73 9.69 -3.74
CA GLN A 91 17.48 9.58 -2.31
C GLN A 91 18.07 10.74 -1.52
N HIS A 92 19.32 11.13 -1.83
CA HIS A 92 19.95 12.30 -1.23
C HIS A 92 19.17 13.59 -1.51
N SER A 93 18.74 13.77 -2.76
CA SER A 93 17.99 14.96 -3.18
C SER A 93 16.63 15.04 -2.48
N TRP A 94 15.94 13.91 -2.32
CA TRP A 94 14.69 13.83 -1.57
C TRP A 94 14.88 14.15 -0.08
N LEU A 95 15.95 13.65 0.56
CA LEU A 95 16.27 13.98 1.95
C LEU A 95 16.54 15.49 2.13
N ALA A 96 17.25 16.11 1.20
CA ALA A 96 17.50 17.56 1.20
C ALA A 96 16.20 18.36 1.04
N TYR A 97 15.31 17.95 0.12
CA TYR A 97 13.98 18.55 -0.03
C TYR A 97 13.13 18.40 1.25
N LYS A 98 13.11 17.21 1.85
CA LYS A 98 12.39 16.99 3.11
C LYS A 98 12.90 17.92 4.21
N ALA A 99 14.22 18.08 4.32
CA ALA A 99 14.85 18.97 5.29
C ALA A 99 14.51 20.45 5.04
N SER A 100 14.53 20.91 3.78
CA SER A 100 14.22 22.30 3.44
C SER A 100 12.75 22.66 3.65
N MET A 101 11.85 21.69 3.58
CA MET A 101 10.41 21.88 3.81
C MET A 101 10.00 21.85 5.28
N ARG A 102 10.88 21.40 6.21
CA ARG A 102 10.54 21.33 7.64
C ARG A 102 10.04 22.67 8.21
N PRO A 103 10.70 23.82 7.98
CA PRO A 103 10.22 25.08 8.53
C PRO A 103 8.86 25.49 7.95
N VAL A 104 8.57 25.13 6.71
CA VAL A 104 7.28 25.39 6.07
C VAL A 104 6.18 24.56 6.74
N ALA A 105 6.46 23.28 7.03
CA ALA A 105 5.54 22.42 7.74
C ALA A 105 5.32 22.90 9.19
N GLU A 106 6.40 23.18 9.93
CA GLU A 106 6.37 23.66 11.32
C GLU A 106 5.47 24.89 11.50
N ASN A 107 5.53 25.82 10.54
CA ASN A 107 4.85 27.11 10.59
C ASN A 107 3.57 27.15 9.74
N TYR A 108 3.05 26.00 9.31
CA TYR A 108 1.86 25.97 8.48
C TYR A 108 0.64 26.51 9.25
N PRO A 109 -0.12 27.48 8.70
CA PRO A 109 -1.17 28.19 9.43
C PRO A 109 -2.45 27.34 9.51
N ASN A 110 -2.50 26.41 10.45
CA ASN A 110 -3.68 25.59 10.75
C ASN A 110 -3.91 25.46 12.27
N SER A 111 -4.89 24.65 12.65
CA SER A 111 -5.24 24.41 14.06
C SER A 111 -4.35 23.38 14.77
N GLN A 112 -3.38 22.78 14.07
CA GLN A 112 -2.47 21.79 14.64
C GLN A 112 -1.27 22.48 15.28
N SER A 113 -0.64 21.81 16.25
CA SER A 113 0.64 22.26 16.81
C SER A 113 1.77 22.08 15.79
N ALA A 114 2.87 22.82 15.96
CA ALA A 114 4.07 22.66 15.12
C ALA A 114 4.61 21.22 15.13
N MET A 115 4.48 20.52 16.27
CA MET A 115 4.88 19.11 16.42
C MET A 115 3.99 18.17 15.60
N GLU A 116 2.67 18.35 15.63
CA GLU A 116 1.73 17.57 14.83
C GLU A 116 1.91 17.83 13.33
N ASN A 117 2.07 19.10 12.94
CA ASN A 117 2.33 19.48 11.55
C ASN A 117 3.59 18.82 11.00
N LEU A 118 4.68 18.85 11.76
CA LEU A 118 5.93 18.18 11.41
C LEU A 118 5.75 16.67 11.25
N ALA A 119 5.11 16.04 12.23
CA ALA A 119 4.95 14.60 12.22
C ALA A 119 4.16 14.14 11.00
N TRP A 120 3.03 14.80 10.70
CA TRP A 120 2.24 14.47 9.51
C TRP A 120 2.97 14.73 8.21
N PHE A 121 3.71 15.86 8.12
CA PHE A 121 4.57 16.11 6.97
C PHE A 121 5.60 14.99 6.76
N GLU A 122 6.29 14.56 7.82
CA GLU A 122 7.28 13.48 7.73
C GLU A 122 6.65 12.16 7.31
N ILE A 123 5.52 11.77 7.91
CA ILE A 123 4.77 10.56 7.57
C ILE A 123 4.36 10.58 6.10
N ASP A 124 3.79 11.70 5.63
CA ASP A 124 3.36 11.83 4.23
C ASP A 124 4.54 11.75 3.25
N GLN A 125 5.68 12.35 3.58
CA GLN A 125 6.87 12.25 2.73
C GLN A 125 7.38 10.81 2.64
N LEU A 126 7.37 10.06 3.75
CA LEU A 126 7.75 8.65 3.75
C LEU A 126 6.82 7.82 2.86
N ARG A 127 5.51 8.02 2.98
CA ARG A 127 4.50 7.32 2.19
C ARG A 127 4.60 7.62 0.71
N LYS A 128 4.78 8.88 0.34
CA LYS A 128 5.00 9.30 -1.06
C LYS A 128 6.27 8.66 -1.63
N ARG A 129 7.37 8.67 -0.88
CA ARG A 129 8.62 8.06 -1.34
C ARG A 129 8.51 6.55 -1.53
N ILE A 130 7.79 5.86 -0.65
CA ILE A 130 7.47 4.43 -0.81
C ILE A 130 6.67 4.22 -2.10
N HIS A 131 5.61 5.00 -2.31
CA HIS A 131 4.77 4.91 -3.50
C HIS A 131 5.57 5.15 -4.79
N ASP A 132 6.50 6.12 -4.81
CA ASP A 132 7.35 6.38 -5.97
C ASP A 132 8.21 5.15 -6.32
N LEU A 133 8.80 4.48 -5.32
CA LEU A 133 9.58 3.26 -5.53
C LEU A 133 8.68 2.11 -6.01
N GLU A 134 7.51 1.94 -5.42
CA GLU A 134 6.54 0.90 -5.82
C GLU A 134 5.93 1.16 -7.20
N THR A 135 5.86 2.41 -7.65
CA THR A 135 5.46 2.76 -9.02
C THR A 135 6.55 2.39 -10.03
N LEU A 136 7.82 2.58 -9.68
CA LEU A 136 8.95 2.17 -10.52
C LEU A 136 9.06 0.65 -10.66
N ASP A 137 8.84 -0.09 -9.57
CA ASP A 137 8.76 -1.55 -9.60
C ASP A 137 7.60 -2.04 -8.70
N PRO A 138 6.45 -2.41 -9.30
CA PRO A 138 5.28 -2.90 -8.57
C PRO A 138 5.52 -4.18 -7.75
N SER A 139 6.60 -4.93 -8.00
CA SER A 139 6.95 -6.10 -7.18
C SER A 139 7.39 -5.73 -5.76
N LEU A 140 7.72 -4.46 -5.53
CA LEU A 140 8.05 -3.91 -4.23
C LEU A 140 6.83 -3.75 -3.33
N ALA A 141 5.65 -3.54 -3.91
CA ALA A 141 4.42 -3.47 -3.12
C ALA A 141 4.23 -4.79 -2.37
N GLU A 142 3.76 -4.70 -1.12
CA GLU A 142 3.30 -5.88 -0.42
C GLU A 142 2.22 -6.53 -1.28
N LYS A 143 2.51 -7.73 -1.80
CA LYS A 143 1.44 -8.55 -2.37
C LYS A 143 0.39 -8.65 -1.26
N PRO A 144 -0.88 -8.31 -1.52
CA PRO A 144 -1.92 -8.62 -0.55
C PRO A 144 -1.71 -10.08 -0.20
N ALA A 145 -1.54 -10.37 1.11
CA ALA A 145 -1.23 -11.71 1.59
C ALA A 145 -2.07 -12.66 0.75
N ARG A 146 -1.39 -13.46 -0.11
CA ARG A 146 -2.03 -14.32 -1.09
C ARG A 146 -3.19 -14.93 -0.34
N ARG A 147 -4.42 -14.52 -0.71
CA ARG A 147 -5.63 -14.78 0.07
C ARG A 147 -5.47 -16.21 0.55
N SER A 148 -5.30 -16.37 1.86
CA SER A 148 -4.97 -17.66 2.47
C SER A 148 -5.76 -18.73 1.72
N ASN A 149 -5.14 -19.89 1.48
CA ASN A 149 -5.73 -21.02 0.75
C ASN A 149 -7.13 -21.41 1.26
N THR A 150 -7.66 -20.79 2.32
CA THR A 150 -9.06 -20.77 2.70
C THR A 150 -10.04 -20.71 1.54
N MET A 151 -9.83 -19.94 0.45
CA MET A 151 -10.81 -19.96 -0.65
C MET A 151 -10.77 -21.27 -1.44
N ASP A 152 -9.57 -21.79 -1.73
CA ASP A 152 -9.36 -23.08 -2.41
C ASP A 152 -9.77 -24.26 -1.50
N ASP A 153 -9.54 -24.13 -0.19
CA ASP A 153 -9.93 -25.10 0.84
C ASP A 153 -11.45 -25.08 1.08
N ILE A 154 -12.10 -23.90 0.97
CA ILE A 154 -13.58 -23.77 1.00
C ILE A 154 -14.17 -24.38 -0.26
N GLU A 155 -13.60 -24.10 -1.44
CA GLU A 155 -14.09 -24.66 -2.71
C GLU A 155 -13.95 -26.19 -2.73
N LYS A 156 -12.82 -26.71 -2.24
CA LYS A 156 -12.62 -28.14 -2.03
C LYS A 156 -13.60 -28.72 -1.00
N GLY A 157 -13.77 -28.06 0.14
CA GLY A 157 -14.71 -28.49 1.18
C GLY A 157 -16.17 -28.52 0.72
N LEU A 158 -16.58 -27.56 -0.12
CA LEU A 158 -17.91 -27.53 -0.73
C LEU A 158 -18.09 -28.64 -1.78
N SER A 159 -17.06 -28.94 -2.57
CA SER A 159 -17.08 -30.06 -3.52
C SER A 159 -17.17 -31.41 -2.81
N ASP A 160 -16.35 -31.63 -1.78
CA ASP A 160 -16.36 -32.86 -0.99
C ASP A 160 -17.70 -33.07 -0.26
N PHE A 161 -18.30 -31.99 0.26
CA PHE A 161 -19.63 -32.03 0.85
C PHE A 161 -20.72 -32.38 -0.18
N GLY A 162 -20.68 -31.77 -1.36
CA GLY A 162 -21.60 -32.08 -2.47
C GLY A 162 -21.54 -33.55 -2.87
N ASN A 163 -20.33 -34.07 -3.08
CA ASN A 163 -20.10 -35.48 -3.44
C ASN A 163 -20.60 -36.45 -2.35
N SER A 164 -20.40 -36.10 -1.07
CA SER A 164 -20.89 -36.90 0.04
C SER A 164 -22.42 -36.91 0.15
N MET A 165 -23.08 -35.77 -0.10
CA MET A 165 -24.54 -35.67 -0.10
C MET A 165 -25.16 -36.43 -1.26
N GLU A 166 -24.56 -36.37 -2.44
CA GLU A 166 -25.01 -37.11 -3.63
C GLU A 166 -24.88 -38.62 -3.43
N SER A 167 -23.78 -39.08 -2.82
CA SER A 167 -23.59 -40.48 -2.41
C SER A 167 -24.68 -40.96 -1.44
N LEU A 168 -24.99 -40.16 -0.40
CA LEU A 168 -26.03 -40.51 0.57
C LEU A 168 -27.42 -40.54 -0.05
N PHE A 169 -27.72 -39.59 -0.95
CA PHE A 169 -28.99 -39.53 -1.66
C PHE A 169 -29.17 -40.75 -2.57
N ASN A 170 -28.15 -41.08 -3.38
CA ASN A 170 -28.17 -42.25 -4.26
C ASN A 170 -28.26 -43.56 -3.48
N SER A 171 -27.55 -43.67 -2.35
CA SER A 171 -27.67 -44.83 -1.47
C SER A 171 -29.06 -44.94 -0.83
N GLY A 172 -29.69 -43.81 -0.48
CA GLY A 172 -31.03 -43.75 0.07
C GLY A 172 -32.10 -44.16 -0.96
N MET A 173 -32.03 -43.59 -2.16
CA MET A 173 -32.89 -43.92 -3.30
C MET A 173 -32.84 -45.42 -3.64
N LYS A 174 -31.63 -45.97 -3.74
CA LYS A 174 -31.43 -47.41 -3.98
C LYS A 174 -32.03 -48.29 -2.88
N LYS A 175 -31.93 -47.87 -1.61
CA LYS A 175 -32.52 -48.61 -0.48
C LYS A 175 -34.05 -48.54 -0.46
N MET A 176 -34.64 -47.51 -1.08
CA MET A 176 -36.08 -47.33 -1.23
C MET A 176 -36.63 -47.96 -2.52
N GLY A 177 -35.79 -48.56 -3.37
CA GLY A 177 -36.21 -49.16 -4.65
C GLY A 177 -36.66 -48.12 -5.68
N LEU A 178 -36.24 -46.86 -5.51
CA LEU A 178 -36.49 -45.75 -6.41
C LEU A 178 -35.22 -45.53 -7.23
N GLU A 179 -35.00 -46.37 -8.24
CA GLU A 179 -34.06 -46.08 -9.33
C GLU A 179 -34.81 -45.47 -10.51
#